data_AF-G5E0C9-F1
#
_entry.id   AF-G5E0C9-F1
#
_cell.length_a   1.000
_cell.length_b   1.000
_cell.length_c   1.000
_cell.angle_alpha   90.00
_cell.angle_beta   90.00
_cell.angle_gamma   90.00
#
_symmetry.space_group_name_H-M   'P 1'
#
loop_
_entity.id
_entity.type
_entity.pdbx_description
1 polymer ?
#
loop_
_entity_poly.entity_id
_entity_poly.type
_entity_poly.pdbx_seq_one_letter_code
_entity_poly.pdbx_strand_id
1 'polypeptide(L)' 'YSRYCPAGCKDIAGDISGDVVEGYRDTSLLCKAAVHAGIIADELGQIQVSQHKGISRYGGVLANGIQSKDGSLS' A
#
# COMPACT_ATOMS: atom_id res chain seq x y z
N TYR A 1 14.46 -1.20 -1.83
CA TYR A 1 15.01 -1.67 -0.54
C TYR A 1 14.07 -2.71 0.04
N SER A 2 14.56 -3.62 0.89
CA SER A 2 13.72 -4.65 1.51
C SER A 2 13.12 -4.19 2.83
N ARG A 3 11.91 -4.66 3.14
CA ARG A 3 11.28 -4.51 4.45
C ARG A 3 10.59 -5.79 4.88
N TYR A 4 10.59 -6.01 6.19
CA TYR A 4 9.79 -7.04 6.82
C TYR A 4 8.47 -6.43 7.27
N CYS A 5 7.38 -7.16 7.05
CA CYS A 5 6.03 -6.81 7.44
C CYS A 5 5.50 -7.86 8.43
N PRO A 6 5.07 -7.44 9.63
CA PRO A 6 4.45 -8.36 10.60
C PRO A 6 3.02 -8.75 10.18
N ALA A 7 2.44 -9.70 10.89
CA ALA A 7 1.03 -10.08 10.77
C ALA A 7 0.08 -8.89 11.02
N GLY A 8 -1.15 -8.98 10.50
CA GLY A 8 -2.25 -8.07 10.87
C GLY A 8 -2.10 -6.65 10.34
N CYS A 9 -1.34 -6.46 9.27
CA CYS A 9 -1.16 -5.17 8.61
C CYS A 9 -2.41 -4.71 7.85
N LYS A 10 -3.37 -5.59 7.59
CA LYS A 10 -4.67 -5.25 6.98
C LYS A 10 -5.48 -4.29 7.85
N ASP A 11 -5.52 -4.53 9.16
CA ASP A 11 -6.46 -3.88 10.09
C ASP A 11 -5.81 -2.76 10.94
N ILE A 12 -4.54 -2.43 10.71
CA ILE A 12 -3.87 -1.33 11.42
C ILE A 12 -4.55 0.02 11.13
N ALA A 13 -4.54 0.95 12.08
CA ALA A 13 -5.10 2.28 11.86
C ALA A 13 -4.28 3.07 10.81
N GLY A 14 -4.98 3.78 9.93
CA GLY A 14 -4.41 4.63 8.89
C GLY A 14 -4.68 4.12 7.47
N ASP A 15 -4.60 5.07 6.53
CA ASP A 15 -5.00 4.88 5.15
C ASP A 15 -3.81 4.56 4.23
N ILE A 16 -4.15 4.02 3.07
CA ILE A 16 -3.26 3.91 1.92
C ILE A 16 -3.95 4.60 0.75
N SER A 17 -3.17 5.15 -0.18
CA SER A 17 -3.69 5.78 -1.40
C SER A 17 -2.99 5.23 -2.62
N GLY A 18 -3.76 4.83 -3.62
CA GLY A 18 -3.27 4.22 -4.85
C GLY A 18 -3.53 2.71 -4.93
N ASP A 19 -2.86 2.08 -5.89
CA ASP A 19 -3.04 0.68 -6.25
C ASP A 19 -1.74 0.07 -6.81
N VAL A 20 -1.81 -1.19 -7.26
CA VAL A 20 -0.65 -1.92 -7.78
C VAL A 20 -0.21 -1.46 -9.18
N VAL A 21 -1.08 -0.79 -9.94
CA VAL A 21 -0.84 -0.36 -11.32
C VAL A 21 -0.05 0.96 -11.32
N GLU A 22 -0.55 1.96 -10.59
CA GLU A 22 0.05 3.30 -10.55
C GLU A 22 1.00 3.50 -9.35
N GLY A 23 0.98 2.56 -8.41
CA GLY A 23 1.73 2.62 -7.17
C GLY A 23 0.98 3.31 -6.03
N TYR A 24 1.65 3.42 -4.89
CA TYR A 24 1.09 3.96 -3.66
C TYR A 24 1.78 5.27 -3.27
N ARG A 25 1.00 6.20 -2.71
CA ARG A 25 1.53 7.46 -2.16
C ARG A 25 2.55 7.16 -1.06
N ASP A 26 3.59 7.96 -0.97
CA ASP A 26 4.70 7.82 -0.01
C ASP A 26 4.27 7.84 1.47
N THR A 27 3.14 8.49 1.77
CA THR A 27 2.52 8.50 3.11
C THR A 27 1.65 7.27 3.40
N SER A 28 1.49 6.35 2.45
CA SER A 28 0.72 5.13 2.65
C SER A 28 1.44 4.20 3.62
N LEU A 29 0.67 3.49 4.45
CA LEU A 29 1.20 2.41 5.28
C LEU A 29 1.75 1.28 4.39
N LEU A 30 3.08 1.15 4.37
CA LEU A 30 3.79 0.28 3.42
C LEU A 30 3.33 -1.19 3.44
N CYS A 31 3.20 -1.79 4.63
CA CYS A 31 2.82 -3.18 4.75
C CYS A 31 1.33 -3.41 4.46
N LYS A 32 0.46 -2.46 4.82
CA LYS A 32 -0.95 -2.48 4.41
C LYS A 32 -1.08 -2.38 2.89
N ALA A 33 -0.30 -1.50 2.25
CA ALA A 33 -0.24 -1.38 0.80
C ALA A 33 0.25 -2.68 0.14
N ALA A 34 1.20 -3.39 0.75
CA ALA A 34 1.66 -4.68 0.24
C ALA A 34 0.57 -5.78 0.31
N VAL A 35 -0.22 -5.83 1.39
CA VAL A 35 -1.39 -6.72 1.47
C VAL A 35 -2.46 -6.30 0.44
N HIS A 36 -2.74 -5.00 0.33
CA HIS A 36 -3.69 -4.47 -0.66
C HIS A 36 -3.26 -4.80 -2.10
N ALA A 37 -1.96 -4.74 -2.40
CA ALA A 37 -1.38 -5.10 -3.69
C ALA A 37 -1.37 -6.62 -3.95
N GLY A 38 -1.64 -7.46 -2.94
CA GLY A 38 -1.53 -8.91 -3.04
C GLY A 38 -0.08 -9.43 -3.11
N ILE A 39 0.89 -8.63 -2.69
CA ILE A 39 2.31 -9.01 -2.66
C ILE A 39 2.58 -9.99 -1.51
N ILE A 40 1.91 -9.80 -0.36
CA ILE A 40 1.98 -10.67 0.81
C ILE A 40 0.57 -10.92 1.37
N ALA A 41 0.39 -12.05 2.07
CA ALA A 41 -0.77 -12.29 2.92
C ALA A 41 -0.67 -11.52 4.25
N ASP A 42 -1.77 -11.43 5.00
CA ASP A 42 -1.85 -10.72 6.28
C ASP A 42 -1.24 -11.50 7.49
N GLU A 43 -0.33 -12.44 7.22
CA GLU A 43 0.28 -13.31 8.24
C GLU A 43 1.70 -12.87 8.61
N LEU A 44 2.56 -12.60 7.63
CA LEU A 44 3.88 -11.97 7.71
C LEU A 44 4.53 -12.07 6.33
N GLY A 45 5.54 -11.23 6.07
CA GLY A 45 6.30 -11.38 4.82
C GLY A 45 7.43 -10.38 4.65
N GLN A 46 8.29 -10.66 3.67
CA GLN A 46 9.33 -9.74 3.23
C GLN A 46 8.95 -9.15 1.89
N ILE A 47 9.03 -7.82 1.78
CA ILE A 47 8.70 -7.07 0.58
C ILE A 47 9.94 -6.36 0.02
N GLN A 48 9.91 -6.10 -1.28
CA GLN A 48 10.86 -5.23 -1.97
C GLN A 48 10.14 -3.96 -2.40
N VAL A 49 10.72 -2.81 -2.05
CA VAL A 49 10.15 -1.49 -2.32
C VAL A 49 10.99 -0.77 -3.36
N SER A 50 10.34 -0.31 -4.42
CA SER A 50 10.92 0.64 -5.37
C SER A 50 10.20 1.99 -5.21
N GLN A 51 10.97 3.07 -5.18
CA GLN A 51 10.43 4.42 -5.11
C GLN A 51 10.52 5.06 -6.49
N HIS A 52 9.43 5.69 -6.90
CA HIS A 52 9.32 6.39 -8.18
C HIS A 52 8.87 7.82 -7.93
N LYS A 53 8.97 8.65 -8.97
CA LYS A 53 8.40 10.01 -8.91
C LYS A 53 6.89 9.89 -8.71
N GLY A 54 6.35 10.58 -7.71
CA GLY A 54 4.93 10.56 -7.44
C GLY A 54 4.09 11.21 -8.55
N ILE A 55 2.84 10.79 -8.64
CA ILE A 55 1.84 11.27 -9.61
C ILE A 55 0.85 12.23 -8.97
N SER A 56 0.19 13.08 -9.77
CA SER A 56 -0.71 14.13 -9.25
C SER A 56 -1.88 13.59 -8.42
N ARG A 57 -2.41 12.41 -8.79
CA ARG A 57 -3.54 11.76 -8.12
C ARG A 57 -3.34 10.25 -8.06
N TYR A 58 -3.57 9.68 -6.89
CA TYR A 58 -3.67 8.25 -6.62
C TYR A 58 -5.14 7.87 -6.46
N GLY A 59 -5.64 6.95 -7.27
CA GLY A 59 -7.03 6.49 -7.20
C GLY A 59 -7.26 5.51 -6.06
N GLY A 60 -8.40 5.61 -5.39
CA GLY A 60 -8.89 4.66 -4.41
C GLY A 60 -9.52 3.43 -5.07
N VAL A 61 -9.11 2.23 -4.65
CA VAL A 61 -9.61 0.94 -5.15
C VAL A 61 -9.84 -0.01 -3.97
N LEU A 62 -10.82 -0.91 -4.10
CA LEU A 62 -10.99 -2.04 -3.20
C LEU A 62 -10.21 -3.24 -3.75
N ALA A 63 -9.15 -3.65 -3.06
CA ALA A 63 -8.35 -4.83 -3.44
C ALA A 63 -7.94 -5.63 -2.21
N ASN A 64 -7.96 -6.96 -2.33
CA ASN A 64 -7.59 -7.90 -1.25
C ASN A 64 -8.29 -7.61 0.09
N GLY A 65 -9.53 -7.10 0.02
CA GLY A 65 -10.34 -6.74 1.18
C GLY A 65 -9.88 -5.49 1.94
N ILE A 66 -9.06 -4.63 1.31
CA ILE A 66 -8.64 -3.32 1.82
C ILE A 66 -9.13 -2.26 0.84
N GLN A 67 -9.74 -1.19 1.37
CA GLN A 67 -10.13 -0.02 0.59
C GLN A 67 -9.01 1.03 0.66
N SER A 68 -8.36 1.35 -0.45
CA SER A 68 -7.50 2.52 -0.54
C SER A 68 -8.31 3.80 -0.76
N LYS A 69 -7.75 4.94 -0.39
CA LYS A 69 -8.37 6.27 -0.54
C LYS A 69 -7.82 6.99 -1.76
N ASP A 70 -8.65 7.83 -2.36
CA ASP A 70 -8.15 8.86 -3.26
C ASP A 70 -7.13 9.74 -2.52
N GLY A 71 -6.00 10.02 -3.16
CA GLY A 71 -4.96 10.88 -2.61
C GLY A 71 -4.39 11.83 -3.66
N SER A 72 -4.34 13.12 -3.37
CA SER A 72 -3.61 14.11 -4.16
C SER A 72 -2.17 14.25 -3.67
N LEU A 73 -1.30 14.70 -4.56
CA LEU A 73 0.06 15.12 -4.20
C LEU A 73 0.10 16.57 -3.65
N SER A 74 -1.04 17.27 -3.67
CA SER A 74 -1.28 18.61 -3.09
C SER A 74 -2.13 18.55 -1.83
#